data_AF-D4ZEN3-F1
#
_entry.id   AF-D4ZEN3-F1
#
_cell.length_a   1.000
_cell.length_b   1.000
_cell.length_c   1.000
_cell.angle_alpha   90.00
_cell.angle_beta   90.00
_cell.angle_gamma   90.00
#
_symmetry.space_group_name_H-M   'P 1'
#
loop_
_entity.id
_entity.type
_entity.pdbx_description
1 polymer ?
#
loop_
_entity_poly.entity_id
_entity_poly.type
_entity_poly.pdbx_seq_one_letter_code
_entity_poly.pdbx_strand_id
1 'polypeptide(L)'
;MLSQQKADGELLGLFSKMIAIVLLLALLAILGFRYFGSVNNIAAQGLRVDHTRLLNVLGMIKGKWLAQGRPKQMMLDWDTGFSISADSQSSQTISAMNLVKMSSGGWPLPNKRDSTGCEQLWYKLLGPDTMSQQFVSSISPGGNVCNYIVIDSGRMSYQLATGYVNFLTND
;
A
#
# COMPACT_ATOMS: atom_id res chain seq x y z
N MET A 1 -56.77 26.72 -34.51
CA MET A 1 -55.50 26.39 -35.20
C MET A 1 -54.24 26.85 -34.46
N LEU A 2 -54.28 27.90 -33.63
CA LEU A 2 -53.12 28.37 -32.84
C LEU A 2 -52.69 27.48 -31.65
N SER A 3 -53.57 26.67 -31.05
CA SER A 3 -53.19 25.81 -29.91
C SER A 3 -52.41 24.56 -30.32
N GLN A 4 -52.56 24.10 -31.56
CA GLN A 4 -51.84 22.93 -32.08
C GLN A 4 -50.34 23.25 -32.29
N GLN A 5 -50.01 24.42 -32.84
CA GLN A 5 -48.62 24.87 -32.97
C GLN A 5 -47.92 25.12 -31.62
N LYS A 6 -48.68 25.50 -30.58
CA LYS A 6 -48.12 25.71 -29.24
C LYS A 6 -47.80 24.37 -28.55
N ALA A 7 -48.66 23.37 -28.72
CA ALA A 7 -48.41 22.02 -28.21
C ALA A 7 -47.22 21.34 -28.93
N ASP A 8 -47.09 21.49 -30.26
CA ASP A 8 -45.97 20.94 -31.02
C ASP A 8 -44.62 21.58 -30.65
N GLY A 9 -44.60 22.89 -30.38
CA GLY A 9 -43.40 23.59 -29.92
C GLY A 9 -42.95 23.17 -28.51
N GLU A 10 -43.90 22.90 -27.62
CA GLU A 10 -43.62 22.43 -26.25
C GLU A 10 -43.13 20.97 -26.25
N LEU A 11 -43.71 20.12 -27.11
CA LEU A 11 -43.25 18.75 -27.36
C LEU A 11 -41.82 18.70 -27.91
N LEU A 12 -41.50 19.53 -28.91
CA LEU A 12 -40.14 19.62 -29.47
C LEU A 12 -39.11 20.12 -28.43
N GLY A 13 -39.50 21.05 -27.56
CA GLY A 13 -38.67 21.52 -26.45
C GLY A 13 -38.36 20.42 -25.42
N LEU A 14 -39.32 19.54 -25.13
CA LEU A 14 -39.13 18.41 -24.22
C LEU A 14 -38.26 17.31 -24.84
N PHE A 15 -38.45 16.99 -26.14
CA PHE A 15 -37.62 16.01 -26.84
C PHE A 15 -36.14 16.42 -26.91
N SER A 16 -35.86 17.71 -27.17
CA SER A 16 -34.47 18.20 -27.18
C SER A 16 -33.79 18.09 -25.82
N LYS A 17 -34.51 18.38 -24.72
CA LYS A 17 -34.00 18.18 -23.35
C LYS A 17 -33.75 16.71 -23.05
N MET A 18 -34.63 15.81 -23.50
CA MET A 18 -34.49 14.37 -23.27
C MET A 18 -33.24 13.83 -23.98
N ILE A 19 -33.00 14.24 -25.23
CA ILE A 19 -31.81 13.88 -26.01
C ILE A 19 -30.53 14.39 -25.33
N ALA A 20 -30.53 15.62 -24.82
CA ALA A 20 -29.39 16.19 -24.11
C ALA A 20 -29.04 15.39 -22.83
N ILE A 21 -30.06 14.97 -22.06
CA ILE A 21 -29.86 14.15 -20.86
C ILE A 21 -29.30 12.77 -21.21
N VAL A 22 -29.81 12.14 -22.27
CA VAL A 22 -29.32 10.83 -22.72
C VAL A 22 -27.86 10.93 -23.19
N LEU A 23 -27.49 11.98 -23.92
CA LEU A 23 -26.11 12.21 -24.33
C LEU A 23 -25.17 12.46 -23.14
N LEU A 24 -25.62 13.24 -22.15
CA LEU A 24 -24.87 13.46 -20.92
C LEU A 24 -24.65 12.15 -20.15
N LEU A 25 -25.70 11.33 -19.99
CA LEU A 25 -25.60 10.02 -19.34
C LEU A 25 -24.68 9.07 -20.09
N ALA A 26 -24.74 9.06 -21.43
CA ALA A 26 -23.84 8.24 -22.25
C ALA A 26 -22.38 8.67 -22.07
N LEU A 27 -22.10 9.98 -22.05
CA LEU A 27 -20.77 10.51 -21.77
C LEU A 27 -20.27 10.10 -20.37
N LEU A 28 -21.11 10.26 -19.34
CA LEU A 28 -20.76 9.85 -17.98
C LEU A 28 -20.54 8.34 -17.87
N ALA A 29 -21.33 7.53 -18.57
CA ALA A 29 -21.16 6.07 -18.59
C ALA A 29 -19.83 5.67 -19.23
N ILE A 30 -19.49 6.25 -20.40
CA ILE A 30 -18.21 5.97 -21.08
C ILE A 30 -17.04 6.39 -20.20
N LEU A 31 -17.10 7.57 -19.59
CA LEU A 31 -16.08 8.05 -18.67
C LEU A 31 -15.96 7.15 -17.44
N GLY A 32 -17.09 6.74 -16.86
CA GLY A 32 -17.14 5.81 -15.74
C GLY A 32 -16.47 4.48 -16.08
N PHE A 33 -16.91 3.80 -17.13
CA PHE A 33 -16.33 2.51 -17.53
C PHE A 33 -14.83 2.61 -17.83
N ARG A 34 -14.40 3.69 -18.51
CA ARG A 34 -12.98 3.86 -18.82
C ARG A 34 -12.14 4.17 -17.59
N TYR A 35 -12.66 4.96 -16.66
CA TYR A 35 -11.98 5.32 -15.42
C TYR A 35 -11.86 4.11 -14.49
N PHE A 36 -12.97 3.38 -14.24
CA PHE A 36 -12.95 2.17 -13.41
C PHE A 36 -12.04 1.07 -13.98
N GLY A 37 -11.99 0.90 -15.31
CA GLY A 37 -11.04 -0.03 -15.93
C GLY A 37 -9.56 0.37 -15.74
N SER A 38 -9.27 1.66 -15.62
CA SER A 38 -7.92 2.16 -15.36
C SER A 38 -7.50 2.04 -13.89
N VAL A 39 -8.46 2.06 -12.95
CA VAL A 39 -8.18 2.01 -11.50
C VAL A 39 -7.58 0.66 -11.07
N ASN A 40 -7.96 -0.45 -11.71
CA ASN A 40 -7.37 -1.75 -11.42
C ASN A 40 -5.86 -1.81 -11.74
N ASN A 41 -5.37 -1.01 -12.70
CA ASN A 41 -3.93 -0.89 -12.99
C ASN A 41 -3.15 -0.10 -11.92
N ILE A 42 -3.84 0.68 -11.08
CA ILE A 42 -3.20 1.51 -10.04
C ILE A 42 -2.77 0.64 -8.85
N ALA A 43 -3.51 -0.42 -8.52
CA ALA A 43 -3.14 -1.34 -7.44
C ALA A 43 -1.82 -2.09 -7.73
N ALA A 44 -1.64 -2.57 -8.96
CA ALA A 44 -0.39 -3.20 -9.40
C ALA A 44 0.80 -2.22 -9.46
N GLN A 45 0.52 -0.93 -9.76
CA GLN A 45 1.54 0.13 -9.68
C GLN A 45 1.93 0.43 -8.22
N GLY A 46 0.97 0.44 -7.29
CA GLY A 46 1.23 0.60 -5.86
C GLY A 46 2.19 -0.45 -5.31
N LEU A 47 1.95 -1.72 -5.62
CA LEU A 47 2.81 -2.82 -5.15
C LEU A 47 4.24 -2.73 -5.70
N ARG A 48 4.43 -2.21 -6.92
CA ARG A 48 5.76 -1.95 -7.51
C ARG A 48 6.50 -0.81 -6.81
N VAL A 49 5.78 0.24 -6.42
CA VAL A 49 6.34 1.35 -5.63
C VAL A 49 6.79 0.84 -4.27
N ASP A 50 5.95 0.06 -3.59
CA ASP A 50 6.28 -0.56 -2.30
C ASP A 50 7.50 -1.47 -2.40
N HIS A 51 7.60 -2.26 -3.48
CA HIS A 51 8.75 -3.12 -3.73
C HIS A 51 10.05 -2.30 -3.84
N THR A 52 10.04 -1.22 -4.60
CA THR A 52 11.22 -0.35 -4.77
C THR A 52 11.60 0.35 -3.47
N ARG A 53 10.60 0.84 -2.73
CA ARG A 53 10.79 1.43 -1.41
C ARG A 53 11.43 0.44 -0.44
N LEU A 54 10.93 -0.80 -0.42
CA LEU A 54 11.47 -1.85 0.43
C LEU A 54 12.94 -2.13 0.15
N LEU A 55 13.33 -2.26 -1.12
CA LEU A 55 14.73 -2.51 -1.49
C LEU A 55 15.64 -1.37 -1.04
N ASN A 56 15.20 -0.12 -1.20
CA ASN A 56 15.95 1.05 -0.74
C ASN A 56 16.11 1.07 0.78
N VAL A 57 15.03 0.81 1.53
CA VAL A 57 15.05 0.75 2.99
C VAL A 57 15.95 -0.38 3.47
N LEU A 58 15.84 -1.59 2.89
CA LEU A 58 16.70 -2.72 3.23
C LEU A 58 18.17 -2.43 2.96
N GLY A 59 18.49 -1.77 1.85
CA GLY A 59 19.85 -1.33 1.52
C GLY A 59 20.40 -0.36 2.57
N MET A 60 19.60 0.63 2.96
CA MET A 60 19.97 1.60 4.00
C MET A 60 20.19 0.93 5.36
N ILE A 61 19.28 0.04 5.78
CA ILE A 61 19.39 -0.72 7.03
C ILE A 61 20.69 -1.53 7.03
N LYS A 62 20.97 -2.25 5.94
CA LYS A 62 22.19 -3.04 5.82
C LYS A 62 23.45 -2.18 5.89
N GLY A 63 23.45 -1.02 5.22
CA GLY A 63 24.54 -0.05 5.30
C GLY A 63 24.80 0.42 6.74
N LYS A 64 23.74 0.84 7.44
CA LYS A 64 23.86 1.31 8.83
C LYS A 64 24.24 0.16 9.78
N TRP A 65 23.76 -1.07 9.56
CA TRP A 65 24.17 -2.26 10.31
C TRP A 65 25.67 -2.57 10.14
N LEU A 66 26.19 -2.46 8.90
CA LEU A 66 27.63 -2.61 8.64
C LEU A 66 28.45 -1.52 9.32
N ALA A 67 27.99 -0.26 9.25
CA ALA A 67 28.66 0.88 9.86
C ALA A 67 28.71 0.78 11.40
N GLN A 68 27.70 0.18 12.03
CA GLN A 68 27.61 -0.02 13.48
C GLN A 68 28.32 -1.28 13.98
N GLY A 69 29.07 -1.99 13.14
CA GLY A 69 29.82 -3.17 13.57
C GLY A 69 28.96 -4.42 13.76
N ARG A 70 27.89 -4.56 12.99
CA ARG A 70 27.03 -5.75 12.91
C ARG A 70 26.29 -6.09 14.22
N PRO A 71 25.57 -5.15 14.82
CA PRO A 71 24.86 -5.40 16.08
C PRO A 71 23.72 -6.42 15.90
N LYS A 72 23.40 -7.16 16.97
CA LYS A 72 22.27 -8.11 16.99
C LYS A 72 20.91 -7.43 17.04
N GLN A 73 20.87 -6.19 17.51
CA GLN A 73 19.66 -5.37 17.62
C GLN A 73 20.02 -3.96 17.20
N MET A 74 19.10 -3.28 16.53
CA MET A 74 19.37 -2.01 15.92
C MET A 74 18.12 -1.14 15.93
N MET A 75 18.29 0.15 16.25
CA MET A 75 17.22 1.12 16.16
C MET A 75 17.08 1.59 14.71
N LEU A 76 15.88 1.35 14.15
CA LEU A 76 15.47 1.86 12.87
C LEU A 76 14.93 3.28 13.07
N ASP A 77 15.59 4.26 12.45
CA ASP A 77 15.35 5.70 12.65
C ASP A 77 14.72 6.33 11.40
N TRP A 78 13.75 5.63 10.79
CA TRP A 78 13.02 6.13 9.62
C TRP A 78 11.84 7.03 10.02
N ASP A 79 11.53 7.05 11.31
CA ASP A 79 10.37 7.73 11.86
C ASP A 79 10.74 9.14 12.32
N THR A 80 10.89 10.04 11.35
CA THR A 80 10.89 11.49 11.61
C THR A 80 9.46 12.07 11.61
N GLY A 81 8.42 11.23 11.57
CA GLY A 81 7.03 11.64 11.34
C GLY A 81 6.07 11.39 12.50
N PHE A 82 6.40 10.49 13.43
CA PHE A 82 5.62 10.24 14.64
C PHE A 82 6.10 11.16 15.77
N SER A 83 6.04 12.47 15.53
CA SER A 83 5.98 13.45 16.61
C SER A 83 4.59 13.43 17.25
N ILE A 84 4.22 12.29 17.84
CA ILE A 84 3.18 12.34 18.86
C ILE A 84 3.77 13.08 20.04
N SER A 85 3.25 14.28 20.23
CA SER A 85 3.33 15.15 21.41
C SER A 85 4.13 14.55 22.55
N ALA A 86 5.28 15.18 22.81
CA ALA A 86 6.17 14.89 23.92
C ALA A 86 5.40 14.95 25.26
N ASP A 87 4.87 13.80 25.66
CA ASP A 87 4.54 13.52 27.05
C ASP A 87 5.56 12.50 27.54
N SER A 88 6.31 12.88 28.57
CA SER A 88 7.61 12.30 28.96
C SER A 88 7.58 10.85 29.44
N GLN A 89 6.41 10.20 29.43
CA GLN A 89 6.21 8.77 29.73
C GLN A 89 6.12 7.86 28.50
N SER A 90 5.91 8.39 27.28
CA SER A 90 5.75 7.56 26.07
C SER A 90 7.06 7.21 25.36
N SER A 91 8.15 7.90 25.69
CA SER A 91 9.47 7.76 25.05
C SER A 91 10.09 6.35 25.18
N GLN A 92 9.77 5.61 26.24
CA GLN A 92 10.22 4.23 26.41
C GLN A 92 9.47 3.26 25.48
N THR A 93 8.18 3.49 25.23
CA THR A 93 7.34 2.63 24.39
C THR A 93 7.66 2.82 22.90
N ILE A 94 7.93 4.06 22.48
CA ILE A 94 8.31 4.40 21.09
C ILE A 94 9.71 3.86 20.76
N SER A 95 10.66 3.93 21.71
CA SER A 95 12.00 3.37 21.54
C SER A 95 11.99 1.83 21.39
N ALA A 96 11.07 1.14 22.07
CA ALA A 96 10.89 -0.31 21.91
C ALA A 96 10.21 -0.68 20.58
N MET A 97 9.34 0.19 20.03
CA MET A 97 8.76 0.00 18.71
C MET A 97 9.81 0.11 17.60
N ASN A 98 10.79 1.00 17.72
CA ASN A 98 11.80 1.20 16.69
C ASN A 98 13.03 0.28 16.79
N LEU A 99 13.13 -0.52 17.85
CA LEU A 99 14.15 -1.55 17.98
C LEU A 99 13.79 -2.79 17.15
N VAL A 100 14.72 -3.25 16.32
CA VAL A 100 14.57 -4.43 15.47
C VAL A 100 15.72 -5.41 15.68
N LYS A 101 15.38 -6.69 15.77
CA LYS A 101 16.37 -7.78 15.81
C LYS A 101 16.92 -8.00 14.41
N MET A 102 18.22 -8.22 14.31
CA MET A 102 18.90 -8.42 13.03
C MET A 102 19.30 -9.89 12.88
N SER A 103 19.19 -10.41 11.66
CA SER A 103 19.76 -11.71 11.29
C SER A 103 21.28 -11.63 11.26
N SER A 104 21.95 -12.78 11.19
CA SER A 104 23.40 -12.84 10.98
C SER A 104 23.85 -12.17 9.67
N GLY A 105 22.95 -12.11 8.68
CA GLY A 105 23.17 -11.43 7.40
C GLY A 105 22.90 -9.92 7.42
N GLY A 106 22.49 -9.37 8.57
CA GLY A 106 22.19 -7.95 8.72
C GLY A 106 20.81 -7.56 8.22
N TRP A 107 19.85 -8.47 8.31
CA TRP A 107 18.48 -8.26 7.82
C TRP A 107 17.47 -8.16 8.97
N PRO A 108 16.49 -7.24 8.89
CA PRO A 108 15.41 -7.12 9.86
C PRO A 108 14.65 -8.43 10.09
N LEU A 109 14.46 -8.78 11.36
CA LEU A 109 13.67 -9.93 11.80
C LEU A 109 12.41 -9.46 12.54
N PRO A 110 11.29 -10.20 12.39
CA PRO A 110 10.09 -9.92 13.15
C PRO A 110 10.30 -10.30 14.63
N ASN A 111 9.60 -9.61 15.52
CA ASN A 111 9.69 -9.88 16.96
C ASN A 111 9.12 -11.26 17.33
N LYS A 112 8.10 -11.70 16.60
CA LYS A 112 7.44 -13.00 16.68
C LYS A 112 7.46 -13.66 15.31
N ARG A 113 7.56 -14.99 15.25
CA ARG A 113 7.53 -15.76 13.99
C ARG A 113 6.11 -16.22 13.67
N ASP A 114 5.19 -15.26 13.62
CA ASP A 114 3.79 -15.44 13.28
C ASP A 114 3.35 -14.37 12.25
N SER A 115 2.11 -14.46 11.78
CA SER A 115 1.53 -13.48 10.86
C SER A 115 1.59 -12.06 11.44
N THR A 116 1.26 -11.90 12.73
CA THR A 116 1.30 -10.61 13.43
C THR A 116 2.71 -10.02 13.49
N GLY A 117 3.74 -10.84 13.68
CA GLY A 117 5.12 -10.40 13.69
C GLY A 117 5.61 -9.97 12.30
N CYS A 118 5.19 -10.68 11.25
CA CYS A 118 5.44 -10.27 9.87
C CYS A 118 4.73 -8.95 9.55
N GLU A 119 3.49 -8.79 9.99
CA GLU A 119 2.72 -7.55 9.84
C GLU A 119 3.44 -6.38 10.51
N GLN A 120 3.85 -6.52 11.77
CA GLN A 120 4.66 -5.53 12.50
C GLN A 120 5.97 -5.20 11.79
N LEU A 121 6.61 -6.19 11.17
CA LEU A 121 7.81 -5.94 10.40
C LEU A 121 7.51 -5.12 9.14
N TRP A 122 6.41 -5.42 8.43
CA TRP A 122 5.98 -4.63 7.28
C TRP A 122 5.69 -3.18 7.64
N TYR A 123 4.99 -2.94 8.75
CA TYR A 123 4.80 -1.58 9.30
C TYR A 123 6.13 -0.84 9.47
N LYS A 124 7.14 -1.51 10.02
CA LYS A 124 8.46 -0.90 10.27
C LYS A 124 9.29 -0.66 9.00
N LEU A 125 9.04 -1.39 7.92
CA LEU A 125 9.84 -1.28 6.69
C LEU A 125 9.20 -0.37 5.65
N LEU A 126 7.87 -0.38 5.56
CA LEU A 126 7.10 0.36 4.55
C LEU A 126 6.42 1.61 5.12
N GLY A 127 6.25 1.70 6.44
CA GLY A 127 5.58 2.81 7.12
C GLY A 127 4.06 2.61 7.23
N PRO A 128 3.36 3.51 7.95
CA PRO A 128 1.92 3.42 8.17
C PRO A 128 1.08 3.74 6.92
N ASP A 129 1.55 4.60 6.01
CA ASP A 129 0.74 5.06 4.85
C ASP A 129 0.47 3.96 3.81
N THR A 130 1.34 2.96 3.72
CA THR A 130 1.20 1.81 2.81
C THR A 130 0.06 0.86 3.22
N MET A 131 -0.51 1.05 4.42
CA MET A 131 -1.59 0.23 4.99
C MET A 131 -2.99 0.68 4.56
N SER A 132 -3.10 1.79 3.83
CA SER A 132 -4.36 2.22 3.21
C SER A 132 -4.89 1.20 2.19
N GLN A 133 -4.07 0.23 1.80
CA GLN A 133 -4.42 -0.90 0.94
C GLN A 133 -4.73 -2.13 1.80
N GLN A 134 -5.88 -2.77 1.57
CA GLN A 134 -6.23 -4.02 2.24
C GLN A 134 -5.21 -5.11 1.87
N PHE A 135 -4.34 -5.46 2.82
CA PHE A 135 -3.33 -6.49 2.64
C PHE A 135 -3.45 -7.57 3.73
N VAL A 136 -2.94 -8.76 3.43
CA VAL A 136 -2.87 -9.89 4.35
C VAL A 136 -1.40 -10.27 4.53
N SER A 137 -0.94 -10.29 5.78
CA SER A 137 0.37 -10.83 6.13
C SER A 137 0.27 -12.31 6.49
N SER A 138 1.16 -13.12 5.92
CA SER A 138 1.29 -14.54 6.29
C SER A 138 2.75 -14.92 6.43
N ILE A 139 3.01 -15.95 7.24
CA ILE A 139 4.34 -16.54 7.38
C ILE A 139 4.38 -17.90 6.68
N SER A 140 5.47 -18.20 5.99
CA SER A 140 5.70 -19.54 5.42
C SER A 140 5.78 -20.62 6.52
N PRO A 141 5.40 -21.89 6.25
CA PRO A 141 5.47 -22.98 7.23
C PRO A 141 6.85 -23.14 7.89
N GLY A 142 7.92 -22.77 7.20
CA GLY A 142 9.29 -22.78 7.74
C GLY A 142 9.66 -21.57 8.59
N GLY A 143 8.76 -20.60 8.81
CA GLY A 143 8.99 -19.42 9.64
C GLY A 143 10.04 -18.43 9.10
N ASN A 144 10.51 -18.63 7.86
CA ASN A 144 11.65 -17.92 7.29
C ASN A 144 11.27 -16.89 6.22
N VAL A 145 10.00 -16.85 5.82
CA VAL A 145 9.51 -15.94 4.78
C VAL A 145 8.26 -15.24 5.28
N CYS A 146 8.28 -13.91 5.28
CA CYS A 146 7.11 -13.08 5.49
C CYS A 146 6.51 -12.71 4.14
N ASN A 147 5.21 -12.97 3.96
CA ASN A 147 4.47 -12.56 2.78
C ASN A 147 3.67 -11.29 3.06
N TYR A 148 3.56 -10.47 2.04
CA TYR A 148 2.71 -9.29 1.94
C TYR A 148 1.82 -9.51 0.71
N ILE A 149 0.55 -9.79 0.93
CA ILE A 149 -0.41 -10.12 -0.13
C ILE A 149 -1.40 -8.98 -0.22
N VAL A 150 -1.46 -8.31 -1.36
CA VAL A 150 -2.45 -7.26 -1.58
C VAL A 150 -3.57 -7.85 -2.43
N ILE A 151 -4.80 -7.61 -2.00
CA ILE A 151 -6.00 -8.11 -2.68
C ILE A 151 -5.97 -7.60 -4.14
N ASP A 152 -6.13 -8.53 -5.08
CA ASP A 152 -6.21 -8.28 -6.54
C ASP A 152 -4.96 -7.70 -7.24
N SER A 153 -3.81 -7.49 -6.57
CA SER A 153 -2.62 -6.91 -7.20
C SER A 153 -1.36 -7.78 -7.18
N GLY A 154 -1.27 -8.74 -6.25
CA GLY A 154 -0.19 -9.72 -6.21
C GLY A 154 0.37 -9.95 -4.82
N ARG A 155 1.58 -10.51 -4.77
CA ARG A 155 2.28 -10.85 -3.53
C ARG A 155 3.74 -10.44 -3.57
N MET A 156 4.22 -9.99 -2.42
CA MET A 156 5.63 -9.77 -2.14
C MET A 156 6.06 -10.71 -1.01
N SER A 157 7.24 -11.30 -1.13
CA SER A 157 7.78 -12.25 -0.17
C SER A 157 9.17 -11.81 0.25
N TYR A 158 9.40 -11.68 1.56
CA TYR A 158 10.67 -11.29 2.14
C TYR A 158 11.29 -12.45 2.92
N GLN A 159 12.50 -12.83 2.53
CA GLN A 159 13.28 -13.89 3.19
C GLN A 159 14.08 -13.34 4.36
N LEU A 160 13.77 -13.79 5.58
CA LEU A 160 14.36 -13.27 6.83
C LEU A 160 15.86 -13.53 6.96
N ALA A 161 16.37 -14.61 6.36
CA ALA A 161 17.77 -15.01 6.46
C ALA A 161 18.67 -14.27 5.45
N THR A 162 18.18 -14.06 4.23
CA THR A 162 18.97 -13.58 3.09
C THR A 162 18.66 -12.13 2.71
N GLY A 163 17.55 -11.58 3.22
CA GLY A 163 17.03 -10.26 2.83
C GLY A 163 16.46 -10.24 1.42
N TYR A 164 16.34 -11.40 0.76
CA TYR A 164 15.85 -11.48 -0.59
C TYR A 164 14.35 -11.16 -0.64
N VAL A 165 13.98 -10.26 -1.56
CA VAL A 165 12.60 -9.87 -1.82
C VAL A 165 12.20 -10.48 -3.16
N ASN A 166 11.10 -11.23 -3.17
CA ASN A 166 10.46 -11.71 -4.38
C ASN A 166 9.14 -10.97 -4.59
N PHE A 167 8.82 -10.66 -5.84
CA PHE A 167 7.62 -9.93 -6.24
C PHE A 167 6.92 -10.70 -7.36
N LEU A 168 5.65 -11.00 -7.15
CA LEU A 168 4.80 -11.73 -8.09
C LEU A 168 3.53 -10.91 -8.32
N THR A 169 3.29 -10.48 -9.57
CA THR A 169 2.01 -9.91 -10.00
C THR A 169 1.07 -11.01 -10.45
N ASN A 170 -0.22 -10.81 -10.21
CA ASN A 170 -1.25 -11.59 -10.87
C ASN A 170 -1.49 -10.94 -12.24
N ASP A 171 -0.76 -11.38 -13.27
CA ASP A 171 -1.00 -10.98 -14.66
C ASP A 171 -2.14 -11.80 -15.28
#